data_AF-A0A4R2KRS5-F1
#
_entry.id   AF-A0A4R2KRS5-F1
#
_cell.length_a   1.000
_cell.length_b   1.000
_cell.length_c   1.000
_cell.angle_alpha   90.00
_cell.angle_beta   90.00
_cell.angle_gamma   90.00
#
_symmetry.space_group_name_H-M   'P 1'
#
loop_
_entity.id
_entity.type
_entity.pdbx_description
1 polymer ?
#
loop_
_entity_poly.entity_id
_entity_poly.type
_entity_poly.pdbx_seq_one_letter_code
_entity_poly.pdbx_strand_id
1 'polypeptide(L)'
;MTLQIVMALCIGAAAVALWSLFRRPRTGSKPQADAPSRARRGAVTGNSPTRSAPLPQNTAAHLPEQEAPLSDTHSPPEMLGTLRLLGGDDISDRIRADIDAVCGVMPDPHPIHRQLASGLDSPEELAEIVASDAGLTASLLRNVNSAAFSLASPIISIRHAITYLGMSTVKGLVAQAAVAQQVESLTPEQQAALTRIWTSGCAASAVTQLLAQELGLTRPSVLATRALFLNLGDVALVMVRPSSVEWYAPGSNIVERICSQQNTIGMNTAMVGARLAQRWNLPDDISKAIQDGFTPLVTASEEYPMQEEARQDNVILYLAARIGDRVSYLGIQDVSDLDLRDCSSPDLFYLAGHLNATGLTKVFSLLEDATFRRKANRIIQTLSV
;
A
#
# COMPACT_ATOMS: atom_id res chain seq x y z
N MET A 1 -45.92 -2.07 -2.58
CA MET A 1 -45.41 -1.42 -3.82
C MET A 1 -44.30 -0.47 -3.38
N THR A 2 -43.08 -0.62 -3.92
CA THR A 2 -41.84 -0.31 -3.18
C THR A 2 -41.27 1.10 -3.39
N LEU A 3 -40.54 1.56 -2.37
CA LEU A 3 -39.81 2.83 -2.30
C LEU A 3 -38.82 3.06 -3.47
N GLN A 4 -38.42 2.00 -4.16
CA GLN A 4 -37.57 2.02 -5.36
C GLN A 4 -38.16 2.82 -6.52
N ILE A 5 -39.49 2.88 -6.66
CA ILE A 5 -40.14 3.61 -7.77
C ILE A 5 -40.01 5.13 -7.61
N VAL A 6 -39.92 5.63 -6.36
CA VAL A 6 -39.84 7.09 -6.09
C VAL A 6 -38.44 7.63 -6.36
N MET A 7 -37.36 6.90 -6.00
CA MET A 7 -35.99 7.34 -6.30
C MET A 7 -35.68 7.39 -7.81
N ALA A 8 -36.22 6.46 -8.59
CA ALA A 8 -35.96 6.41 -10.04
C ALA A 8 -36.47 7.65 -10.79
N LEU A 9 -37.59 8.24 -10.33
CA LEU A 9 -38.19 9.44 -10.94
C LEU A 9 -37.42 10.73 -10.61
N CYS A 10 -36.80 10.83 -9.43
CA CYS A 10 -36.04 12.02 -9.03
C CYS A 10 -34.73 12.19 -9.84
N ILE A 11 -34.06 11.08 -10.20
CA ILE A 11 -32.80 11.12 -10.96
C ILE A 11 -33.04 11.51 -12.44
N GLY A 12 -34.15 11.05 -13.04
CA GLY A 12 -34.47 11.32 -14.44
C GLY A 12 -34.71 12.81 -14.75
N ALA A 13 -35.34 13.56 -13.83
CA ALA A 13 -35.65 14.97 -14.03
C ALA A 13 -34.40 15.87 -14.04
N ALA A 14 -33.39 15.56 -13.22
CA ALA A 14 -32.15 16.33 -13.13
C ALA A 14 -31.29 16.20 -14.42
N ALA A 15 -31.24 14.99 -15.00
CA ALA A 15 -30.45 14.73 -16.20
C ALA A 15 -30.97 15.50 -17.44
N VAL A 16 -32.28 15.62 -17.61
CA VAL A 16 -32.89 16.35 -18.75
C VAL A 16 -32.68 17.86 -18.62
N ALA A 17 -32.77 18.41 -17.40
CA ALA A 17 -32.48 19.83 -17.15
C ALA A 17 -31.03 20.18 -17.53
N LEU A 18 -30.05 19.40 -17.04
CA LEU A 18 -28.63 19.58 -17.35
C LEU A 18 -28.33 19.44 -18.86
N TRP A 19 -28.92 18.46 -19.55
CA TRP A 19 -28.69 18.26 -20.99
C TRP A 19 -29.15 19.45 -21.85
N SER A 20 -30.20 20.15 -21.44
CA SER A 20 -30.70 21.34 -22.16
C SER A 20 -29.81 22.58 -22.00
N LEU A 21 -29.11 22.73 -20.87
CA LEU A 21 -28.28 23.90 -20.56
C LEU A 21 -26.92 23.90 -21.28
N PHE A 22 -26.41 22.74 -21.69
CA PHE A 22 -25.08 22.60 -22.31
C PHE A 22 -25.07 22.57 -23.86
N ARG A 23 -26.22 22.75 -24.53
CA ARG A 23 -26.25 22.91 -25.99
C ARG A 23 -26.13 24.39 -26.41
N ARG A 24 -24.90 24.81 -26.78
CA ARG A 24 -24.67 25.94 -27.69
C ARG A 24 -24.00 25.47 -28.99
N PRO A 25 -24.21 26.16 -30.13
CA PRO A 25 -23.92 25.60 -31.45
C PRO A 25 -22.46 25.77 -31.85
N ARG A 26 -21.92 24.78 -32.59
CA ARG A 26 -20.63 24.90 -33.29
C ARG A 26 -20.76 25.88 -34.46
N THR A 27 -20.06 27.01 -34.40
CA THR A 27 -19.68 27.78 -35.60
C THR A 27 -18.41 27.20 -36.19
N GLY A 28 -18.37 27.01 -37.51
CA GLY A 28 -17.23 26.42 -38.21
C GLY A 28 -16.26 27.45 -38.78
N SER A 29 -15.00 27.06 -38.94
CA SER A 29 -14.00 27.75 -39.76
C SER A 29 -13.46 26.80 -40.83
N LYS A 30 -13.26 27.33 -42.05
CA LYS A 30 -12.70 26.60 -43.21
C LYS A 30 -11.17 26.80 -43.31
N PRO A 31 -10.45 25.92 -44.02
CA PRO A 31 -8.99 25.94 -44.10
C PRO A 31 -8.44 26.83 -45.24
N GLN A 32 -7.15 27.19 -45.18
CA GLN A 32 -6.38 27.77 -46.28
C GLN A 32 -4.90 27.30 -46.24
N ALA A 33 -4.17 27.43 -47.36
CA ALA A 33 -3.15 26.47 -47.78
C ALA A 33 -1.71 27.02 -48.00
N ASP A 34 -0.76 26.07 -48.03
CA ASP A 34 0.48 25.93 -48.81
C ASP A 34 1.58 27.03 -48.96
N ALA A 35 2.77 26.64 -48.49
CA ALA A 35 4.10 26.68 -49.19
C ALA A 35 4.84 28.03 -49.40
N PRO A 36 6.14 28.05 -49.80
CA PRO A 36 7.14 26.97 -49.92
C PRO A 36 8.50 27.20 -49.21
N SER A 37 9.38 26.19 -49.36
CA SER A 37 10.78 26.06 -48.91
C SER A 37 11.79 27.16 -49.31
N ARG A 38 12.89 27.29 -48.54
CA ARG A 38 14.18 27.75 -49.08
C ARG A 38 15.40 27.12 -48.36
N ALA A 39 16.31 26.54 -49.14
CA ALA A 39 17.56 25.93 -48.66
C ALA A 39 18.75 26.91 -48.69
N ARG A 40 19.79 26.66 -47.88
CA ARG A 40 21.16 27.14 -48.15
C ARG A 40 22.24 26.17 -47.66
N ARG A 41 23.36 26.17 -48.38
CA ARG A 41 24.55 25.29 -48.29
C ARG A 41 25.44 25.75 -47.12
N GLY A 42 26.27 24.91 -46.48
CA GLY A 42 27.65 24.59 -46.90
C GLY A 42 28.65 25.71 -46.49
N ALA A 43 29.88 25.46 -46.02
CA ALA A 43 30.64 24.21 -45.94
C ALA A 43 31.79 24.29 -44.89
N VAL A 44 32.50 23.16 -44.76
CA VAL A 44 33.67 22.80 -43.92
C VAL A 44 34.93 23.68 -44.16
N THR A 45 35.76 23.90 -43.13
CA THR A 45 37.24 23.63 -43.05
C THR A 45 37.94 24.46 -41.95
N GLY A 46 38.96 23.91 -41.25
CA GLY A 46 39.89 24.73 -40.43
C GLY A 46 40.65 24.02 -39.29
N ASN A 47 41.90 23.61 -39.55
CA ASN A 47 42.82 22.94 -38.59
C ASN A 47 43.95 23.89 -38.10
N SER A 48 44.62 23.74 -36.94
CA SER A 48 44.47 22.69 -35.91
C SER A 48 44.76 23.12 -34.44
N PRO A 49 46.02 23.18 -33.90
CA PRO A 49 46.25 22.44 -32.65
C PRO A 49 46.78 23.25 -31.45
N THR A 50 46.44 22.84 -30.21
CA THR A 50 47.34 23.00 -29.05
C THR A 50 47.04 22.10 -27.84
N ARG A 51 48.11 21.51 -27.30
CA ARG A 51 48.38 21.15 -25.89
C ARG A 51 47.30 20.43 -25.05
N SER A 52 47.57 19.14 -24.83
CA SER A 52 47.23 18.39 -23.62
C SER A 52 47.61 19.12 -22.33
N ALA A 53 46.66 19.24 -21.40
CA ALA A 53 46.88 19.70 -20.02
C ALA A 53 47.17 18.52 -19.07
N PRO A 54 47.95 18.71 -17.99
CA PRO A 54 48.29 17.64 -17.06
C PRO A 54 47.17 17.33 -16.05
N LEU A 55 47.10 16.06 -15.63
CA LEU A 55 46.25 15.60 -14.53
C LEU A 55 46.68 16.22 -13.19
N PRO A 56 45.76 16.73 -12.36
CA PRO A 56 46.07 17.06 -10.96
C PRO A 56 46.27 15.78 -10.13
N GLN A 57 47.28 15.79 -9.26
CA GLN A 57 47.51 14.78 -8.23
C GLN A 57 46.95 15.25 -6.88
N ASN A 58 46.78 14.31 -5.94
CA ASN A 58 46.08 14.41 -4.65
C ASN A 58 44.55 14.62 -4.78
N THR A 59 43.73 14.03 -3.91
CA THR A 59 44.00 13.62 -2.51
C THR A 59 43.45 12.22 -2.23
N ALA A 60 43.94 11.54 -1.19
CA ALA A 60 43.35 10.29 -0.71
C ALA A 60 41.83 10.48 -0.47
N ALA A 61 41.03 9.55 -1.00
CA ALA A 61 39.59 9.58 -0.79
C ALA A 61 39.30 9.31 0.70
N HIS A 62 38.83 10.34 1.41
CA HIS A 62 38.00 10.10 2.58
C HIS A 62 36.78 9.31 2.09
N LEU A 63 36.71 8.04 2.47
CA LEU A 63 35.42 7.37 2.60
C LEU A 63 34.57 8.25 3.52
N PRO A 64 33.33 8.61 3.14
CA PRO A 64 32.45 9.30 4.07
C PRO A 64 32.29 8.43 5.30
N GLU A 65 32.54 9.00 6.48
CA GLU A 65 32.23 8.34 7.74
C GLU A 65 30.74 7.97 7.71
N GLN A 66 30.42 6.70 7.91
CA GLN A 66 29.04 6.29 8.13
C GLN A 66 28.64 6.89 9.47
N GLU A 67 27.85 7.98 9.44
CA GLU A 67 27.19 8.51 10.62
C GLU A 67 26.47 7.36 11.34
N ALA A 68 26.69 7.23 12.64
CA ALA A 68 26.05 6.19 13.44
C ALA A 68 24.51 6.30 13.32
N PRO A 69 23.76 5.19 13.34
CA PRO A 69 22.30 5.23 13.30
C PRO A 69 21.75 6.17 14.37
N LEU A 70 20.88 7.11 13.97
CA LEU A 70 20.32 8.13 14.86
C LEU A 70 19.53 7.54 16.05
N SER A 71 19.03 6.31 15.90
CA SER A 71 18.42 5.49 16.96
C SER A 71 19.34 5.29 18.17
N ASP A 72 20.65 5.21 17.96
CA ASP A 72 21.61 4.78 18.97
C ASP A 72 21.93 5.90 19.97
N THR A 73 21.57 7.14 19.62
CA THR A 73 21.78 8.35 20.44
C THR A 73 20.52 8.87 21.14
N HIS A 74 19.35 8.28 20.85
CA HIS A 74 18.07 8.73 21.39
C HIS A 74 17.37 7.62 22.17
N SER A 75 16.64 7.97 23.23
CA SER A 75 15.72 7.04 23.88
C SER A 75 14.40 6.99 23.10
N PRO A 76 13.72 5.83 23.01
CA PRO A 76 12.43 5.73 22.34
C PRO A 76 11.39 6.66 22.99
N PRO A 77 10.44 7.22 22.22
CA PRO A 77 9.32 7.99 22.77
C PRO A 77 8.57 7.20 23.86
N GLU A 78 8.04 7.87 24.89
CA GLU A 78 7.45 7.23 26.09
C GLU A 78 6.40 6.14 25.76
N MET A 79 5.52 6.40 24.80
CA MET A 79 4.50 5.45 24.35
C MET A 79 5.11 4.20 23.70
N LEU A 80 6.28 4.30 23.07
CA LEU A 80 7.01 3.16 22.51
C LEU A 80 7.84 2.44 23.58
N GLY A 81 8.57 3.19 24.42
CA GLY A 81 9.41 2.65 25.50
C GLY A 81 8.62 1.90 26.57
N THR A 82 7.30 2.10 26.65
CA THR A 82 6.38 1.34 27.52
C THR A 82 5.62 0.22 26.80
N LEU A 83 5.67 0.15 25.45
CA LEU A 83 4.97 -0.88 24.68
C LEU A 83 5.74 -2.20 24.70
N ARG A 84 5.20 -3.18 25.44
CA ARG A 84 5.54 -4.58 25.27
C ARG A 84 4.59 -5.21 24.23
N LEU A 85 5.11 -5.58 23.07
CA LEU A 85 4.36 -6.36 22.09
C LEU A 85 4.10 -7.77 22.64
N LEU A 86 2.86 -8.25 22.55
CA LEU A 86 2.48 -9.62 22.94
C LEU A 86 2.71 -10.58 21.76
N GLY A 87 3.47 -11.64 22.02
CA GLY A 87 3.66 -12.78 21.12
C GLY A 87 2.77 -13.98 21.48
N GLY A 88 2.92 -15.08 20.74
CA GLY A 88 2.15 -16.31 20.96
C GLY A 88 2.40 -16.98 22.32
N ASP A 89 3.60 -16.81 22.88
CA ASP A 89 4.00 -17.34 24.18
C ASP A 89 3.55 -16.47 25.36
N ASP A 90 3.12 -15.23 25.10
CA ASP A 90 2.67 -14.28 26.13
C ASP A 90 1.19 -14.43 26.52
N ILE A 91 0.42 -15.18 25.73
CA ILE A 91 -1.03 -15.24 25.87
C ILE A 91 -1.52 -16.53 26.54
N SER A 92 -2.49 -16.37 27.45
CA SER A 92 -3.18 -17.50 28.07
C SER A 92 -4.02 -18.28 27.06
N ASP A 93 -4.32 -19.55 27.39
CA ASP A 93 -5.19 -20.42 26.57
C ASP A 93 -6.57 -19.80 26.30
N ARG A 94 -7.08 -18.96 27.23
CA ARG A 94 -8.32 -18.19 27.04
C ARG A 94 -8.19 -17.21 25.88
N ILE A 95 -7.12 -16.41 25.85
CA ILE A 95 -6.88 -15.45 24.77
C ILE A 95 -6.65 -16.18 23.44
N ARG A 96 -5.98 -17.34 23.46
CA ARG A 96 -5.83 -18.19 22.25
C ARG A 96 -7.19 -18.67 21.74
N ALA A 97 -8.09 -19.10 22.64
CA ALA A 97 -9.46 -19.46 22.30
C ALA A 97 -10.30 -18.26 21.81
N ASP A 98 -10.10 -17.06 22.37
CA ASP A 98 -10.76 -15.83 21.92
C ASP A 98 -10.29 -15.44 20.49
N ILE A 99 -8.99 -15.62 20.16
CA ILE A 99 -8.48 -15.47 18.79
C ILE A 99 -9.13 -16.51 17.85
N ASP A 100 -9.15 -17.78 18.25
CA ASP A 100 -9.80 -18.85 17.47
C ASP A 100 -11.29 -18.59 17.24
N ALA A 101 -11.98 -17.99 18.21
CA ALA A 101 -13.38 -17.57 18.09
C ALA A 101 -13.55 -16.42 17.08
N VAL A 102 -12.68 -15.40 17.10
CA VAL A 102 -12.67 -14.34 16.08
C VAL A 102 -12.44 -14.93 14.68
N CYS A 103 -11.42 -15.77 14.51
CA CYS A 103 -11.15 -16.44 13.24
C CYS A 103 -12.26 -17.42 12.82
N GLY A 104 -13.04 -17.95 13.77
CA GLY A 104 -14.17 -18.85 13.54
C GLY A 104 -15.46 -18.17 13.07
N VAL A 105 -15.63 -16.87 13.32
CA VAL A 105 -16.75 -16.07 12.80
C VAL A 105 -16.48 -15.55 11.38
N MET A 106 -15.21 -15.43 10.99
CA MET A 106 -14.83 -15.03 9.64
C MET A 106 -15.33 -16.05 8.60
N PRO A 107 -15.79 -15.59 7.42
CA PRO A 107 -16.19 -16.49 6.34
C PRO A 107 -15.02 -17.35 5.85
N ASP A 108 -15.34 -18.50 5.26
CA ASP A 108 -14.36 -19.34 4.58
C ASP A 108 -13.68 -18.57 3.44
N PRO A 109 -12.38 -18.75 3.21
CA PRO A 109 -11.64 -17.97 2.23
C PRO A 109 -12.19 -18.22 0.83
N HIS A 110 -12.55 -17.14 0.15
CA HIS A 110 -12.86 -17.21 -1.26
C HIS A 110 -11.66 -17.82 -2.02
N PRO A 111 -11.86 -18.71 -3.01
CA PRO A 111 -10.75 -19.38 -3.71
C PRO A 111 -9.66 -18.44 -4.23
N ILE A 112 -10.05 -17.21 -4.59
CA ILE A 112 -9.16 -16.14 -5.03
C ILE A 112 -8.07 -15.79 -4.01
N HIS A 113 -8.34 -15.85 -2.70
CA HIS A 113 -7.35 -15.51 -1.68
C HIS A 113 -6.14 -16.44 -1.73
N ARG A 114 -6.37 -17.74 -1.92
CA ARG A 114 -5.31 -18.74 -2.09
C ARG A 114 -4.57 -18.56 -3.41
N GLN A 115 -5.28 -18.28 -4.51
CA GLN A 115 -4.66 -18.03 -5.83
C GLN A 115 -3.78 -16.77 -5.83
N LEU A 116 -4.27 -15.68 -5.25
CA LEU A 116 -3.49 -14.45 -5.05
C LEU A 116 -2.24 -14.72 -4.22
N ALA A 117 -2.40 -15.40 -3.07
CA ALA A 117 -1.33 -15.72 -2.15
C ALA A 117 -0.27 -16.69 -2.72
N SER A 118 -0.65 -17.60 -3.63
CA SER A 118 0.29 -18.52 -4.30
C SER A 118 1.25 -17.84 -5.29
N GLY A 119 1.03 -16.55 -5.60
CA GLY A 119 1.83 -15.80 -6.56
C GLY A 119 1.24 -15.86 -7.97
N LEU A 120 0.36 -14.91 -8.29
CA LEU A 120 0.03 -14.57 -9.69
C LEU A 120 1.03 -13.51 -10.16
N ASP A 121 1.79 -13.81 -11.21
CA ASP A 121 2.91 -12.97 -11.65
C ASP A 121 2.67 -12.30 -13.01
N SER A 122 1.66 -12.74 -13.80
CA SER A 122 1.25 -12.05 -15.03
C SER A 122 -0.10 -11.32 -14.94
N PRO A 123 -0.25 -10.14 -15.59
CA PRO A 123 -1.55 -9.47 -15.77
C PRO A 123 -2.62 -10.36 -16.42
N GLU A 124 -2.19 -11.27 -17.30
CA GLU A 124 -3.00 -12.27 -17.98
C GLU A 124 -3.66 -13.24 -16.98
N GLU A 125 -2.86 -13.92 -16.14
CA GLU A 125 -3.36 -14.84 -15.10
C GLU A 125 -4.37 -14.14 -14.18
N LEU A 126 -4.04 -12.94 -13.69
CA LEU A 126 -4.93 -12.18 -12.82
C LEU A 126 -6.23 -11.79 -13.52
N ALA A 127 -6.17 -11.40 -14.80
CA ALA A 127 -7.36 -11.06 -15.57
C ALA A 127 -8.26 -12.29 -15.83
N GLU A 128 -7.68 -13.44 -16.17
CA GLU A 128 -8.42 -14.69 -16.40
C GLU A 128 -9.07 -15.21 -15.12
N ILE A 129 -8.31 -15.24 -14.02
CA ILE A 129 -8.79 -15.69 -12.72
C ILE A 129 -9.91 -14.79 -12.21
N VAL A 130 -9.77 -13.46 -12.27
CA VAL A 130 -10.83 -12.54 -11.85
C VAL A 130 -12.05 -12.64 -12.78
N ALA A 131 -11.86 -12.81 -14.09
CA ALA A 131 -12.95 -12.98 -15.05
C ALA A 131 -13.76 -14.28 -14.84
N SER A 132 -13.16 -15.30 -14.20
CA SER A 132 -13.88 -16.53 -13.84
C SER A 132 -14.98 -16.30 -12.78
N ASP A 133 -14.91 -15.18 -12.05
CA ASP A 133 -15.91 -14.78 -11.07
C ASP A 133 -16.61 -13.46 -11.49
N ALA A 134 -17.88 -13.59 -11.88
CA ALA A 134 -18.70 -12.46 -12.30
C ALA A 134 -18.98 -11.46 -11.16
N GLY A 135 -19.03 -11.92 -9.91
CA GLY A 135 -19.22 -11.09 -8.73
C GLY A 135 -17.99 -10.22 -8.48
N LEU A 136 -16.81 -10.84 -8.37
CA LEU A 136 -15.53 -10.13 -8.20
C LEU A 136 -15.25 -9.19 -9.37
N THR A 137 -15.52 -9.61 -10.60
CA THR A 137 -15.42 -8.74 -11.78
C THR A 137 -16.32 -7.51 -11.66
N ALA A 138 -17.59 -7.69 -11.28
CA ALA A 138 -18.53 -6.58 -11.09
C ALA A 138 -18.16 -5.67 -9.92
N SER A 139 -17.68 -6.22 -8.80
CA SER A 139 -17.18 -5.45 -7.65
C SER A 139 -15.93 -4.65 -8.01
N LEU A 140 -14.94 -5.26 -8.68
CA LEU A 140 -13.73 -4.59 -9.15
C LEU A 140 -14.10 -3.43 -10.08
N LEU A 141 -14.86 -3.69 -11.15
CA LEU A 141 -15.24 -2.64 -12.09
C LEU A 141 -16.08 -1.54 -11.42
N ARG A 142 -16.94 -1.86 -10.46
CA ARG A 142 -17.70 -0.85 -9.69
C ARG A 142 -16.79 0.01 -8.81
N ASN A 143 -15.87 -0.61 -8.08
CA ASN A 143 -14.92 0.09 -7.21
C ASN A 143 -14.04 1.02 -8.05
N VAL A 144 -13.42 0.50 -9.11
CA VAL A 144 -12.52 1.27 -9.98
C VAL A 144 -13.25 2.41 -10.72
N ASN A 145 -14.53 2.26 -11.04
CA ASN A 145 -15.34 3.34 -11.65
C ASN A 145 -16.05 4.26 -10.63
N SER A 146 -15.82 4.08 -9.33
CA SER A 146 -16.36 5.01 -8.34
C SER A 146 -15.66 6.38 -8.44
N ALA A 147 -16.29 7.42 -7.86
CA ALA A 147 -15.75 8.78 -7.88
C ALA A 147 -14.32 8.87 -7.31
N ALA A 148 -13.94 7.90 -6.48
CA ALA A 148 -12.62 7.69 -5.92
C ALA A 148 -11.48 7.85 -6.95
N PHE A 149 -11.52 7.08 -8.03
CA PHE A 149 -10.39 6.99 -8.95
C PHE A 149 -10.32 8.14 -9.96
N SER A 150 -11.16 9.17 -9.82
CA SER A 150 -11.11 10.43 -10.58
C SER A 150 -10.93 10.26 -12.10
N LEU A 151 -11.60 9.25 -12.67
CA LEU A 151 -11.35 8.79 -14.02
C LEU A 151 -11.79 9.79 -15.11
N ALA A 152 -10.89 10.07 -16.05
CA ALA A 152 -11.23 10.78 -17.29
C ALA A 152 -12.07 9.93 -18.27
N SER A 153 -12.13 8.62 -18.09
CA SER A 153 -12.89 7.68 -18.92
C SER A 153 -13.18 6.39 -18.13
N PRO A 154 -14.39 5.80 -18.22
CA PRO A 154 -14.70 4.57 -17.48
C PRO A 154 -13.78 3.39 -17.82
N ILE A 155 -13.36 2.64 -16.80
CA ILE A 155 -12.64 1.39 -16.94
C ILE A 155 -13.63 0.27 -17.27
N ILE A 156 -13.54 -0.28 -18.48
CA ILE A 156 -14.51 -1.27 -19.01
C ILE A 156 -14.04 -2.73 -18.96
N SER A 157 -12.82 -3.01 -18.48
CA SER A 157 -12.30 -4.40 -18.40
C SER A 157 -11.23 -4.55 -17.31
N ILE A 158 -11.02 -5.79 -16.85
CA ILE A 158 -10.01 -6.10 -15.82
C ILE A 158 -8.60 -5.76 -16.32
N ARG A 159 -8.29 -6.07 -17.58
CA ARG A 159 -7.00 -5.71 -18.21
C ARG A 159 -6.80 -4.18 -18.21
N HIS A 160 -7.83 -3.40 -18.51
CA HIS A 160 -7.77 -1.93 -18.44
C HIS A 160 -7.57 -1.45 -17.00
N ALA A 161 -8.20 -2.08 -16.00
CA ALA A 161 -7.96 -1.79 -14.59
C ALA A 161 -6.50 -2.07 -14.18
N ILE A 162 -5.92 -3.20 -14.60
CA ILE A 162 -4.52 -3.55 -14.32
C ILE A 162 -3.56 -2.56 -14.98
N THR A 163 -3.82 -2.15 -16.23
CA THR A 163 -3.01 -1.12 -16.91
C THR A 163 -3.10 0.26 -16.23
N TYR A 164 -4.26 0.61 -15.68
CA TYR A 164 -4.48 1.92 -15.06
C TYR A 164 -3.94 2.02 -13.62
N LEU A 165 -4.20 0.99 -12.80
CA LEU A 165 -3.94 0.95 -11.36
C LEU A 165 -2.66 0.18 -10.97
N GLY A 166 -2.14 -0.66 -11.86
CA GLY A 166 -1.12 -1.65 -11.55
C GLY A 166 -1.68 -2.97 -10.98
N MET A 167 -0.90 -4.03 -11.09
CA MET A 167 -1.31 -5.39 -10.72
C MET A 167 -1.58 -5.52 -9.20
N SER A 168 -0.69 -5.00 -8.35
CA SER A 168 -0.81 -5.06 -6.89
C SER A 168 -2.10 -4.42 -6.38
N THR A 169 -2.46 -3.25 -6.93
CA THR A 169 -3.71 -2.56 -6.61
C THR A 169 -4.94 -3.39 -6.99
N VAL A 170 -4.93 -4.01 -8.16
CA VAL A 170 -6.05 -4.89 -8.59
C VAL A 170 -6.12 -6.16 -7.73
N LYS A 171 -4.99 -6.79 -7.39
CA LYS A 171 -4.95 -7.90 -6.42
C LYS A 171 -5.62 -7.50 -5.10
N GLY A 172 -5.33 -6.30 -4.59
CA GLY A 172 -5.91 -5.76 -3.37
C GLY A 172 -7.42 -5.57 -3.46
N LEU A 173 -7.90 -4.82 -4.45
CA LEU A 173 -9.33 -4.59 -4.68
C LEU A 173 -10.13 -5.89 -4.85
N VAL A 174 -9.52 -6.92 -5.46
CA VAL A 174 -10.11 -8.25 -5.64
C VAL A 174 -10.17 -9.04 -4.32
N ALA A 175 -9.08 -9.06 -3.54
CA ALA A 175 -9.07 -9.70 -2.22
C ALA A 175 -10.12 -9.08 -1.27
N GLN A 176 -10.27 -7.75 -1.33
CA GLN A 176 -11.26 -7.00 -0.57
C GLN A 176 -12.69 -7.29 -1.02
N ALA A 177 -12.95 -7.28 -2.33
CA ALA A 177 -14.26 -7.63 -2.89
C ALA A 177 -14.70 -9.05 -2.48
N ALA A 178 -13.75 -9.98 -2.41
CA ALA A 178 -14.01 -11.35 -2.00
C ALA A 178 -14.43 -11.49 -0.54
N VAL A 179 -13.79 -10.75 0.38
CA VAL A 179 -14.26 -10.69 1.78
C VAL A 179 -15.61 -9.98 1.84
N ALA A 180 -15.75 -8.81 1.21
CA ALA A 180 -16.96 -7.99 1.31
C ALA A 180 -18.23 -8.66 0.75
N GLN A 181 -18.10 -9.56 -0.24
CA GLN A 181 -19.24 -10.35 -0.77
C GLN A 181 -19.76 -11.41 0.20
N GLN A 182 -18.97 -11.82 1.18
CA GLN A 182 -19.31 -12.88 2.13
C GLN A 182 -19.87 -12.33 3.46
N VAL A 183 -20.07 -11.01 3.56
CA VAL A 183 -20.45 -10.33 4.80
C VAL A 183 -21.77 -9.61 4.63
N GLU A 184 -22.74 -9.96 5.45
CA GLU A 184 -24.03 -9.28 5.54
C GLU A 184 -24.02 -8.24 6.68
N SER A 185 -24.68 -7.10 6.47
CA SER A 185 -25.07 -6.15 7.54
C SER A 185 -23.95 -5.43 8.32
N LEU A 186 -22.89 -4.93 7.64
CA LEU A 186 -21.91 -4.01 8.24
C LEU A 186 -22.52 -2.62 8.54
N THR A 187 -22.21 -2.02 9.69
CA THR A 187 -22.57 -0.61 9.99
C THR A 187 -21.76 0.38 9.13
N PRO A 188 -22.22 1.64 8.95
CA PRO A 188 -21.46 2.66 8.23
C PRO A 188 -20.05 2.90 8.80
N GLU A 189 -19.89 2.79 10.13
CA GLU A 189 -18.62 2.96 10.84
C GLU A 189 -17.67 1.79 10.56
N GLN A 190 -18.18 0.55 10.53
CA GLN A 190 -17.40 -0.61 10.11
C GLN A 190 -16.97 -0.49 8.64
N GLN A 191 -17.88 -0.07 7.75
CA GLN A 191 -17.56 0.14 6.33
C GLN A 191 -16.47 1.20 6.15
N ALA A 192 -16.53 2.31 6.90
CA ALA A 192 -15.52 3.36 6.88
C ALA A 192 -14.16 2.91 7.46
N ALA A 193 -14.16 2.19 8.58
CA ALA A 193 -12.95 1.63 9.18
C ALA A 193 -12.29 0.60 8.24
N LEU A 194 -13.07 -0.32 7.68
CA LEU A 194 -12.59 -1.30 6.71
C LEU A 194 -12.05 -0.63 5.44
N THR A 195 -12.71 0.41 4.93
CA THR A 195 -12.22 1.19 3.77
C THR A 195 -10.80 1.72 4.02
N ARG A 196 -10.50 2.22 5.23
CA ARG A 196 -9.13 2.66 5.58
C ARG A 196 -8.15 1.49 5.65
N ILE A 197 -8.53 0.41 6.33
CA ILE A 197 -7.69 -0.80 6.43
C ILE A 197 -7.33 -1.34 5.03
N TRP A 198 -8.30 -1.35 4.13
CA TRP A 198 -8.17 -1.76 2.73
C TRP A 198 -7.30 -0.82 1.90
N THR A 199 -7.45 0.50 2.06
CA THR A 199 -6.59 1.50 1.43
C THR A 199 -5.14 1.36 1.91
N SER A 200 -4.91 1.18 3.22
CA SER A 200 -3.58 0.95 3.80
C SER A 200 -2.91 -0.29 3.19
N GLY A 201 -3.59 -1.45 3.18
CA GLY A 201 -3.06 -2.69 2.60
C GLY A 201 -2.80 -2.61 1.08
N CYS A 202 -3.68 -1.93 0.31
CA CYS A 202 -3.45 -1.67 -1.11
C CYS A 202 -2.21 -0.80 -1.34
N ALA A 203 -2.07 0.29 -0.58
CA ALA A 203 -0.93 1.21 -0.68
C ALA A 203 0.36 0.50 -0.29
N ALA A 204 0.37 -0.26 0.81
CA ALA A 204 1.51 -1.08 1.23
C ALA A 204 1.92 -2.10 0.14
N SER A 205 0.95 -2.80 -0.45
CA SER A 205 1.19 -3.75 -1.55
C SER A 205 1.85 -3.11 -2.77
N ALA A 206 1.31 -1.99 -3.24
CA ALA A 206 1.81 -1.29 -4.42
C ALA A 206 3.15 -0.56 -4.17
N VAL A 207 3.38 -0.04 -2.97
CA VAL A 207 4.66 0.58 -2.57
C VAL A 207 5.74 -0.50 -2.36
N THR A 208 5.42 -1.64 -1.76
CA THR A 208 6.35 -2.79 -1.66
C THR A 208 6.82 -3.26 -3.03
N GLN A 209 5.89 -3.40 -3.99
CA GLN A 209 6.24 -3.75 -5.37
C GLN A 209 7.29 -2.80 -5.95
N LEU A 210 7.09 -1.49 -5.76
CA LEU A 210 7.98 -0.46 -6.29
C LEU A 210 9.33 -0.42 -5.58
N LEU A 211 9.34 -0.46 -4.24
CA LEU A 211 10.56 -0.52 -3.43
C LEU A 211 11.40 -1.74 -3.78
N ALA A 212 10.81 -2.94 -3.77
CA ALA A 212 11.52 -4.18 -4.06
C ALA A 212 12.12 -4.20 -5.49
N GLN A 213 11.44 -3.61 -6.48
CA GLN A 213 12.00 -3.45 -7.83
C GLN A 213 13.20 -2.48 -7.86
N GLU A 214 13.09 -1.32 -7.23
CA GLU A 214 14.13 -0.27 -7.25
C GLU A 214 15.33 -0.63 -6.35
N LEU A 215 15.14 -1.50 -5.35
CA LEU A 215 16.18 -2.06 -4.49
C LEU A 215 16.81 -3.35 -5.05
N GLY A 216 16.19 -3.99 -6.04
CA GLY A 216 16.67 -5.23 -6.63
C GLY A 216 16.43 -6.48 -5.79
N LEU A 217 15.41 -6.47 -4.93
CA LEU A 217 15.05 -7.60 -4.06
C LEU A 217 14.45 -8.77 -4.85
N THR A 218 14.53 -9.96 -4.28
CA THR A 218 13.97 -11.17 -4.89
C THR A 218 12.44 -11.12 -4.87
N ARG A 219 11.81 -11.61 -5.96
CA ARG A 219 10.35 -11.81 -6.07
C ARG A 219 9.46 -10.62 -5.62
N PRO A 220 9.61 -9.39 -6.17
CA PRO A 220 8.81 -8.21 -5.77
C PRO A 220 7.29 -8.41 -5.71
N SER A 221 6.73 -9.21 -6.63
CA SER A 221 5.30 -9.57 -6.69
C SER A 221 4.81 -10.37 -5.49
N VAL A 222 5.68 -11.18 -4.89
CA VAL A 222 5.41 -11.99 -3.70
C VAL A 222 5.49 -11.12 -2.45
N LEU A 223 6.49 -10.23 -2.36
CA LEU A 223 6.56 -9.22 -1.29
C LEU A 223 5.33 -8.30 -1.30
N ALA A 224 4.94 -7.80 -2.47
CA ALA A 224 3.72 -7.02 -2.64
C ALA A 224 2.47 -7.80 -2.21
N THR A 225 2.44 -9.12 -2.44
CA THR A 225 1.32 -9.98 -2.01
C THR A 225 1.34 -10.19 -0.49
N ARG A 226 2.50 -10.39 0.15
CA ARG A 226 2.64 -10.42 1.62
C ARG A 226 2.14 -9.12 2.26
N ALA A 227 2.59 -7.97 1.73
CA ALA A 227 2.19 -6.64 2.19
C ALA A 227 0.67 -6.41 2.17
N LEU A 228 -0.02 -6.93 1.15
CA LEU A 228 -1.47 -6.84 1.04
C LEU A 228 -2.21 -7.55 2.20
N PHE A 229 -1.66 -8.65 2.70
CA PHE A 229 -2.29 -9.47 3.74
C PHE A 229 -1.91 -9.04 5.18
N LEU A 230 -0.98 -8.11 5.39
CA LEU A 230 -0.55 -7.67 6.73
C LEU A 230 -1.73 -7.24 7.62
N ASN A 231 -2.71 -6.54 7.05
CA ASN A 231 -3.88 -6.07 7.78
C ASN A 231 -5.03 -7.08 7.91
N LEU A 232 -4.81 -8.37 7.60
CA LEU A 232 -5.85 -9.40 7.67
C LEU A 232 -6.47 -9.53 9.07
N GLY A 233 -5.67 -9.30 10.13
CA GLY A 233 -6.18 -9.28 11.50
C GLY A 233 -7.01 -8.04 11.83
N ASP A 234 -6.67 -6.87 11.26
CA ASP A 234 -7.44 -5.64 11.46
C ASP A 234 -8.84 -5.78 10.82
N VAL A 235 -8.91 -6.34 9.61
CA VAL A 235 -10.18 -6.69 8.92
C VAL A 235 -11.02 -7.62 9.79
N ALA A 236 -10.42 -8.68 10.33
CA ALA A 236 -11.11 -9.65 11.16
C ALA A 236 -11.68 -9.03 12.45
N LEU A 237 -10.91 -8.18 13.14
CA LEU A 237 -11.39 -7.49 14.34
C LEU A 237 -12.53 -6.51 14.04
N VAL A 238 -12.44 -5.70 12.97
CA VAL A 238 -13.54 -4.77 12.63
C VAL A 238 -14.83 -5.51 12.25
N MET A 239 -14.72 -6.61 11.51
CA MET A 239 -15.89 -7.42 11.15
C MET A 239 -16.57 -8.07 12.35
N VAL A 240 -15.79 -8.72 13.23
CA VAL A 240 -16.33 -9.51 14.35
C VAL A 240 -16.66 -8.64 15.58
N ARG A 241 -15.98 -7.51 15.76
CA ARG A 241 -16.12 -6.62 16.92
C ARG A 241 -16.38 -5.18 16.46
N PRO A 242 -17.66 -4.76 16.28
CA PRO A 242 -18.01 -3.40 15.88
C PRO A 242 -17.43 -2.31 16.79
N SER A 243 -17.21 -2.58 18.09
CA SER A 243 -16.57 -1.62 19.00
C SER A 243 -15.09 -1.36 18.73
N SER A 244 -14.45 -2.10 17.81
CA SER A 244 -13.06 -1.87 17.41
C SER A 244 -12.89 -0.77 16.35
N VAL A 245 -13.98 -0.25 15.76
CA VAL A 245 -13.92 0.79 14.71
C VAL A 245 -13.22 2.08 15.18
N GLU A 246 -13.30 2.38 16.48
CA GLU A 246 -12.66 3.55 17.10
C GLU A 246 -11.12 3.50 16.97
N TRP A 247 -10.53 2.31 16.96
CA TRP A 247 -9.08 2.14 16.76
C TRP A 247 -8.65 2.54 15.34
N TYR A 248 -9.55 2.53 14.36
CA TYR A 248 -9.27 2.83 12.95
C TYR A 248 -9.86 4.19 12.53
N ALA A 249 -10.01 5.10 13.48
CA ALA A 249 -10.39 6.49 13.21
C ALA A 249 -9.31 7.23 12.39
N PRO A 250 -9.68 8.27 11.62
CA PRO A 250 -8.70 9.20 11.05
C PRO A 250 -7.79 9.78 12.15
N GLY A 251 -6.50 9.93 11.85
CA GLY A 251 -5.48 10.35 12.82
C GLY A 251 -4.85 9.22 13.64
N SER A 252 -5.45 8.01 13.71
CA SER A 252 -4.90 6.91 14.52
C SER A 252 -3.53 6.44 14.02
N ASN A 253 -2.56 6.31 14.92
CA ASN A 253 -1.26 5.71 14.61
C ASN A 253 -1.18 4.23 15.04
N ILE A 254 -0.23 3.48 14.49
CA ILE A 254 -0.13 2.03 14.73
C ILE A 254 0.15 1.68 16.20
N VAL A 255 0.90 2.51 16.93
CA VAL A 255 1.27 2.27 18.33
C VAL A 255 0.05 2.40 19.22
N GLU A 256 -0.76 3.44 19.02
CA GLU A 256 -2.06 3.61 19.68
C GLU A 256 -3.00 2.43 19.42
N ARG A 257 -3.04 1.92 18.18
CA ARG A 257 -3.86 0.76 17.82
C ARG A 257 -3.43 -0.50 18.54
N ILE A 258 -2.14 -0.81 18.53
CA ILE A 258 -1.60 -1.99 19.24
C ILE A 258 -1.84 -1.86 20.75
N CYS A 259 -1.58 -0.70 21.35
CA CYS A 259 -1.88 -0.44 22.76
C CYS A 259 -3.37 -0.63 23.08
N SER A 260 -4.26 -0.07 22.27
CA SER A 260 -5.72 -0.20 22.46
C SER A 260 -6.20 -1.64 22.33
N GLN A 261 -5.70 -2.38 21.34
CA GLN A 261 -5.97 -3.81 21.16
C GLN A 261 -5.49 -4.62 22.38
N GLN A 262 -4.21 -4.53 22.74
CA GLN A 262 -3.64 -5.34 23.82
C GLN A 262 -4.27 -5.01 25.18
N ASN A 263 -4.52 -3.73 25.48
CA ASN A 263 -5.12 -3.32 26.75
C ASN A 263 -6.62 -3.68 26.85
N THR A 264 -7.35 -3.69 25.74
CA THR A 264 -8.81 -3.97 25.75
C THR A 264 -9.14 -5.46 25.61
N ILE A 265 -8.34 -6.20 24.82
CA ILE A 265 -8.66 -7.58 24.42
C ILE A 265 -7.49 -8.58 24.59
N GLY A 266 -6.35 -8.17 25.12
CA GLY A 266 -5.23 -9.08 25.45
C GLY A 266 -4.49 -9.67 24.25
N MET A 267 -4.72 -9.15 23.04
CA MET A 267 -4.14 -9.62 21.77
C MET A 267 -3.90 -8.42 20.83
N ASN A 268 -3.10 -8.59 19.79
CA ASN A 268 -2.92 -7.62 18.71
C ASN A 268 -3.27 -8.21 17.33
N THR A 269 -3.38 -7.37 16.30
CA THR A 269 -3.84 -7.82 14.98
C THR A 269 -2.85 -8.69 14.20
N ALA A 270 -1.56 -8.65 14.50
CA ALA A 270 -0.60 -9.60 13.92
C ALA A 270 -0.94 -11.05 14.32
N MET A 271 -1.27 -11.29 15.60
CA MET A 271 -1.66 -12.61 16.09
C MET A 271 -2.97 -13.11 15.46
N VAL A 272 -3.99 -12.23 15.37
CA VAL A 272 -5.30 -12.56 14.77
C VAL A 272 -5.15 -12.84 13.27
N GLY A 273 -4.39 -12.01 12.55
CA GLY A 273 -4.20 -12.14 11.11
C GLY A 273 -3.37 -13.37 10.74
N ALA A 274 -2.30 -13.67 11.49
CA ALA A 274 -1.50 -14.87 11.29
C ALA A 274 -2.33 -16.14 11.52
N ARG A 275 -3.15 -16.16 12.58
CA ARG A 275 -4.05 -17.28 12.88
C ARG A 275 -5.14 -17.45 11.82
N LEU A 276 -5.69 -16.34 11.30
CA LEU A 276 -6.67 -16.38 10.21
C LEU A 276 -6.04 -16.88 8.90
N ALA A 277 -4.82 -16.45 8.55
CA ALA A 277 -4.09 -16.93 7.38
C ALA A 277 -3.84 -18.45 7.44
N GLN A 278 -3.46 -18.98 8.61
CA GLN A 278 -3.33 -20.42 8.85
C GLN A 278 -4.67 -21.15 8.69
N ARG A 279 -5.75 -20.64 9.29
CA ARG A 279 -7.10 -21.21 9.17
C ARG A 279 -7.60 -21.23 7.72
N TRP A 280 -7.25 -20.20 6.95
CA TRP A 280 -7.55 -20.09 5.52
C TRP A 280 -6.63 -20.95 4.62
N ASN A 281 -5.65 -21.65 5.21
CA ASN A 281 -4.65 -22.45 4.50
C ASN A 281 -3.95 -21.62 3.39
N LEU A 282 -3.60 -20.37 3.73
CA LEU A 282 -2.69 -19.55 2.94
C LEU A 282 -1.24 -20.08 3.12
N PRO A 283 -0.32 -19.80 2.18
CA PRO A 283 1.09 -20.14 2.34
C PRO A 283 1.70 -19.64 3.66
N ASP A 284 2.55 -20.46 4.27
CA ASP A 284 3.19 -20.18 5.58
C ASP A 284 3.88 -18.81 5.64
N ASP A 285 4.49 -18.37 4.54
CA ASP A 285 5.22 -17.11 4.47
C ASP A 285 4.29 -15.88 4.56
N ILE A 286 3.03 -16.00 4.13
CA ILE A 286 2.00 -14.99 4.41
C ILE A 286 1.72 -14.95 5.91
N SER A 287 1.49 -16.10 6.55
CA SER A 287 1.17 -16.14 7.99
C SER A 287 2.32 -15.61 8.86
N LYS A 288 3.57 -15.91 8.50
CA LYS A 288 4.78 -15.40 9.16
C LYS A 288 4.95 -13.90 8.95
N ALA A 289 4.81 -13.41 7.72
CA ALA A 289 4.87 -11.98 7.42
C ALA A 289 3.86 -11.16 8.22
N ILE A 290 2.64 -11.69 8.45
CA ILE A 290 1.66 -11.06 9.34
C ILE A 290 2.09 -11.15 10.81
N GLN A 291 2.48 -12.35 11.28
CA GLN A 291 2.87 -12.59 12.68
C GLN A 291 4.03 -11.70 13.14
N ASP A 292 5.00 -11.50 12.27
CA ASP A 292 6.25 -10.77 12.53
C ASP A 292 6.19 -9.31 12.06
N GLY A 293 5.05 -8.87 11.50
CA GLY A 293 4.89 -7.56 10.87
C GLY A 293 4.93 -6.35 11.82
N PHE A 294 4.99 -6.59 13.13
CA PHE A 294 5.23 -5.56 14.16
C PHE A 294 6.62 -5.65 14.80
N THR A 295 7.48 -6.61 14.44
CA THR A 295 8.82 -6.75 15.04
C THR A 295 9.69 -5.49 14.83
N PRO A 296 9.74 -4.83 13.64
CA PRO A 296 10.51 -3.59 13.47
C PRO A 296 9.98 -2.37 14.24
N LEU A 297 8.81 -2.46 14.87
CA LEU A 297 8.29 -1.40 15.73
C LEU A 297 8.97 -1.42 17.11
N VAL A 298 9.25 -2.61 17.66
CA VAL A 298 9.57 -2.79 19.09
C VAL A 298 10.92 -3.43 19.36
N THR A 299 11.65 -3.84 18.32
CA THR A 299 12.95 -4.50 18.45
C THR A 299 14.03 -3.62 17.84
N ALA A 300 15.11 -3.38 18.58
CA ALA A 300 16.26 -2.64 18.08
C ALA A 300 16.95 -3.37 16.91
N SER A 301 17.81 -2.67 16.17
CA SER A 301 18.43 -3.21 14.97
C SER A 301 19.44 -4.33 15.27
N GLU A 302 20.01 -4.32 16.47
CA GLU A 302 21.08 -5.19 16.95
C GLU A 302 20.51 -6.49 17.53
N GLU A 303 19.25 -6.44 17.99
CA GLU A 303 18.52 -7.52 18.66
C GLU A 303 17.56 -8.27 17.72
N TYR A 304 17.56 -7.91 16.43
CA TYR A 304 16.56 -8.39 15.49
C TYR A 304 16.65 -9.92 15.24
N PRO A 305 15.58 -10.70 15.43
CA PRO A 305 15.66 -12.17 15.53
C PRO A 305 15.79 -12.92 14.21
N MET A 306 15.80 -12.22 13.06
CA MET A 306 15.74 -12.83 11.72
C MET A 306 17.09 -12.85 10.99
N GLN A 307 17.26 -13.86 10.13
CA GLN A 307 18.35 -13.92 9.16
C GLN A 307 18.21 -12.85 8.07
N GLU A 308 19.32 -12.47 7.44
CA GLU A 308 19.45 -11.28 6.60
C GLU A 308 18.37 -11.11 5.51
N GLU A 309 18.11 -12.13 4.67
CA GLU A 309 17.10 -12.02 3.59
C GLU A 309 15.68 -11.87 4.16
N ALA A 310 15.32 -12.66 5.16
CA ALA A 310 14.01 -12.56 5.83
C ALA A 310 13.84 -11.23 6.60
N ARG A 311 14.96 -10.69 7.12
CA ARG A 311 15.02 -9.38 7.77
C ARG A 311 14.81 -8.25 6.76
N GLN A 312 15.49 -8.29 5.61
CA GLN A 312 15.29 -7.32 4.51
C GLN A 312 13.83 -7.30 4.05
N ASP A 313 13.23 -8.48 3.84
CA ASP A 313 11.82 -8.63 3.51
C ASP A 313 10.92 -7.95 4.57
N ASN A 314 11.08 -8.29 5.86
CA ASN A 314 10.24 -7.75 6.93
C ASN A 314 10.39 -6.23 7.07
N VAL A 315 11.61 -5.69 7.00
CA VAL A 315 11.86 -4.23 7.08
C VAL A 315 11.16 -3.46 5.94
N ILE A 316 11.15 -4.00 4.71
CA ILE A 316 10.44 -3.39 3.57
C ILE A 316 8.92 -3.53 3.69
N LEU A 317 8.43 -4.68 4.15
CA LEU A 317 7.00 -4.89 4.43
C LEU A 317 6.51 -3.90 5.50
N TYR A 318 7.28 -3.71 6.56
CA TYR A 318 7.00 -2.75 7.63
C TYR A 318 7.00 -1.30 7.12
N LEU A 319 8.04 -0.87 6.41
CA LEU A 319 8.12 0.46 5.79
C LEU A 319 6.90 0.74 4.90
N ALA A 320 6.54 -0.22 4.04
CA ALA A 320 5.40 -0.06 3.15
C ALA A 320 4.07 -0.02 3.91
N ALA A 321 3.91 -0.79 4.99
CA ALA A 321 2.76 -0.70 5.89
C ALA A 321 2.67 0.66 6.60
N ARG A 322 3.80 1.26 7.01
CA ARG A 322 3.85 2.61 7.59
C ARG A 322 3.55 3.72 6.58
N ILE A 323 3.90 3.53 5.30
CA ILE A 323 3.45 4.40 4.21
C ILE A 323 1.93 4.24 4.00
N GLY A 324 1.42 3.01 3.90
CA GLY A 324 -0.01 2.74 3.76
C GLY A 324 -0.86 3.32 4.89
N ASP A 325 -0.37 3.23 6.13
CA ASP A 325 -1.00 3.82 7.30
C ASP A 325 -1.05 5.35 7.21
N ARG A 326 0.04 6.01 6.82
CA ARG A 326 0.05 7.48 6.66
C ARG A 326 -0.88 7.93 5.55
N VAL A 327 -0.94 7.20 4.44
CA VAL A 327 -1.88 7.46 3.33
C VAL A 327 -3.31 7.37 3.84
N SER A 328 -3.65 6.30 4.55
CA SER A 328 -5.04 6.00 4.91
C SER A 328 -5.57 6.68 6.17
N TYR A 329 -4.71 6.99 7.15
CA TYR A 329 -5.12 7.55 8.44
C TYR A 329 -4.68 9.00 8.61
N LEU A 330 -3.53 9.41 8.04
CA LEU A 330 -3.03 10.79 8.11
C LEU A 330 -3.26 11.60 6.81
N GLY A 331 -3.67 10.94 5.72
CA GLY A 331 -4.04 11.59 4.46
C GLY A 331 -2.86 12.14 3.65
N ILE A 332 -1.63 11.64 3.85
CA ILE A 332 -0.46 12.12 3.10
C ILE A 332 -0.64 11.91 1.59
N GLN A 333 -0.14 12.85 0.78
CA GLN A 333 -0.25 12.81 -0.68
C GLN A 333 1.12 12.77 -1.39
N ASP A 334 2.21 13.06 -0.67
CA ASP A 334 3.58 12.87 -1.13
C ASP A 334 4.31 11.88 -0.22
N VAL A 335 4.99 10.90 -0.80
CA VAL A 335 5.83 9.96 -0.02
C VAL A 335 7.03 10.67 0.62
N SER A 336 7.43 11.87 0.16
CA SER A 336 8.45 12.67 0.86
C SER A 336 7.97 13.31 2.16
N ASP A 337 6.66 13.29 2.45
CA ASP A 337 6.13 13.74 3.75
C ASP A 337 6.48 12.75 4.87
N LEU A 338 7.05 11.59 4.52
CA LEU A 338 7.62 10.60 5.43
C LEU A 338 9.12 10.88 5.66
N ASP A 339 9.46 11.56 6.75
CA ASP A 339 10.83 11.62 7.24
C ASP A 339 11.20 10.32 7.98
N LEU A 340 11.94 9.44 7.30
CA LEU A 340 12.44 8.18 7.87
C LEU A 340 13.47 8.36 8.99
N ARG A 341 13.98 9.58 9.20
CA ARG A 341 14.93 9.91 10.28
C ARG A 341 14.25 10.57 11.48
N ASP A 342 12.93 10.79 11.42
CA ASP A 342 12.15 11.36 12.51
C ASP A 342 12.09 10.42 13.72
N CYS A 343 13.04 10.59 14.64
CA CYS A 343 13.10 9.88 15.92
C CYS A 343 12.00 10.31 16.91
N SER A 344 11.16 11.30 16.59
CA SER A 344 9.99 11.65 17.38
C SER A 344 8.75 10.82 17.00
N SER A 345 8.68 10.30 15.77
CA SER A 345 7.62 9.40 15.30
C SER A 345 7.78 7.99 15.92
N PRO A 346 6.89 7.54 16.82
CA PRO A 346 7.06 6.27 17.53
C PRO A 346 7.11 5.05 16.59
N ASP A 347 6.48 5.14 15.41
CA ASP A 347 6.40 4.06 14.44
C ASP A 347 7.53 4.05 13.40
N LEU A 348 8.40 5.07 13.40
CA LEU A 348 9.59 5.18 12.56
C LEU A 348 10.90 5.06 13.35
N PHE A 349 10.84 5.17 14.68
CA PHE A 349 12.00 5.28 15.58
C PHE A 349 13.15 4.29 15.27
N TYR A 350 12.87 2.99 15.18
CA TYR A 350 13.88 1.96 14.85
C TYR A 350 14.11 1.77 13.34
N LEU A 351 13.26 2.35 12.48
CA LEU A 351 13.25 2.05 11.05
C LEU A 351 14.53 2.50 10.34
N ALA A 352 15.09 3.66 10.72
CA ALA A 352 16.37 4.12 10.20
C ALA A 352 17.52 3.14 10.54
N GLY A 353 17.58 2.66 11.79
CA GLY A 353 18.54 1.65 12.22
C GLY A 353 18.39 0.34 11.45
N HIS A 354 17.15 -0.14 11.26
CA HIS A 354 16.90 -1.33 10.45
C HIS A 354 17.33 -1.19 8.99
N LEU A 355 17.05 -0.04 8.35
CA LEU A 355 17.47 0.23 6.96
C LEU A 355 18.99 0.28 6.82
N ASN A 356 19.71 0.79 7.82
CA ASN A 356 21.17 0.78 7.87
C ASN A 356 21.71 -0.65 8.02
N ALA A 357 21.25 -1.38 9.04
CA ALA A 357 21.73 -2.71 9.37
C ALA A 357 21.46 -3.77 8.29
N THR A 358 20.43 -3.58 7.46
CA THR A 358 20.07 -4.48 6.34
C THR A 358 20.70 -4.08 5.00
N GLY A 359 21.52 -3.02 4.96
CA GLY A 359 22.09 -2.49 3.72
C GLY A 359 21.07 -1.79 2.80
N LEU A 360 19.84 -1.55 3.26
CA LEU A 360 18.75 -0.93 2.50
C LEU A 360 18.80 0.61 2.50
N THR A 361 19.96 1.22 2.80
CA THR A 361 20.16 2.67 2.91
C THR A 361 19.79 3.45 1.64
N LYS A 362 19.78 2.79 0.48
CA LYS A 362 19.27 3.37 -0.78
C LYS A 362 17.83 3.90 -0.64
N VAL A 363 17.01 3.33 0.24
CA VAL A 363 15.64 3.80 0.53
C VAL A 363 15.58 5.30 0.84
N PHE A 364 16.50 5.84 1.65
CA PHE A 364 16.51 7.27 1.98
C PHE A 364 16.56 8.14 0.71
N SER A 365 17.52 7.84 -0.18
CA SER A 365 17.65 8.54 -1.47
C SER A 365 16.53 8.25 -2.47
N LEU A 366 15.87 7.08 -2.38
CA LEU A 366 14.74 6.75 -3.25
C LEU A 366 13.49 7.55 -2.90
N LEU A 367 13.23 7.82 -1.61
CA LEU A 367 12.10 8.67 -1.22
C LEU A 367 12.27 10.13 -1.67
N GLU A 368 13.51 10.58 -1.89
CA GLU A 368 13.82 11.91 -2.44
C GLU A 368 13.78 11.94 -3.98
N ASP A 369 14.06 10.82 -4.67
CA ASP A 369 14.15 10.76 -6.13
C ASP A 369 12.83 11.16 -6.83
N ALA A 370 12.94 12.12 -7.75
CA ALA A 370 11.79 12.67 -8.45
C ALA A 370 11.08 11.66 -9.36
N THR A 371 11.70 10.55 -9.76
CA THR A 371 11.06 9.50 -10.58
C THR A 371 10.34 8.48 -9.70
N PHE A 372 10.96 8.05 -8.60
CA PHE A 372 10.33 7.23 -7.57
C PHE A 372 9.10 7.93 -6.97
N ARG A 373 9.26 9.17 -6.48
CA ARG A 373 8.16 9.99 -5.93
C ARG A 373 6.99 10.10 -6.90
N ARG A 374 7.23 10.39 -8.18
CA ARG A 374 6.14 10.44 -9.20
C ARG A 374 5.40 9.11 -9.36
N LYS A 375 6.07 7.96 -9.23
CA LYS A 375 5.42 6.64 -9.27
C LYS A 375 4.63 6.38 -7.97
N ALA A 376 5.27 6.58 -6.82
CA ALA A 376 4.67 6.36 -5.50
C ALA A 376 3.47 7.29 -5.25
N ASN A 377 3.62 8.59 -5.48
CA ASN A 377 2.55 9.57 -5.25
C ASN A 377 1.37 9.36 -6.20
N ARG A 378 1.60 8.85 -7.42
CA ARG A 378 0.51 8.43 -8.30
C ARG A 378 -0.27 7.25 -7.72
N ILE A 379 0.41 6.25 -7.14
CA ILE A 379 -0.24 5.14 -6.43
C ILE A 379 -1.06 5.68 -5.24
N ILE A 380 -0.46 6.56 -4.43
CA ILE A 380 -1.10 7.21 -3.29
C ILE A 380 -2.37 7.96 -3.72
N GLN A 381 -2.28 8.89 -4.67
CA GLN A 381 -3.41 9.67 -5.19
C GLN A 381 -4.52 8.81 -5.83
N THR A 382 -4.18 7.60 -6.29
CA THR A 382 -5.15 6.65 -6.83
C THR A 382 -5.94 5.93 -5.73
N LEU A 383 -5.44 5.93 -4.49
CA LEU A 383 -5.98 5.22 -3.33
C LEU A 383 -6.51 6.16 -2.22
N SER A 384 -6.00 7.38 -2.14
CA SER A 384 -6.38 8.46 -1.22
C SER A 384 -7.73 9.07 -1.60
N VAL A 385 -8.81 8.58 -1.00
CA VAL A 385 -10.20 9.02 -1.25
C VAL A 385 -11.02 9.05 0.03
#